data_AF-A0A3A4UR06-F1
#
_entry.id   AF-A0A3A4UR06-F1
#
_cell.length_a   1.000
_cell.length_b   1.000
_cell.length_c   1.000
_cell.angle_alpha   90.00
_cell.angle_beta   90.00
_cell.angle_gamma   90.00
#
_symmetry.space_group_name_H-M   'P 1'
#
loop_
_entity.id
_entity.type
_entity.pdbx_description
1 polymer ?
#
loop_
_entity_poly.entity_id
_entity_poly.type
_entity_poly.pdbx_seq_one_letter_code
_entity_poly.pdbx_strand_id
1 'polypeptide(L)'
;MTKVIMARRKSFLAKCCIGVGRVIGLAVVYTFKGVWWVVRGIGSGISAGFSRTASAVSSARAEQKIRSEQPKTPATYALPAVASTVKGDFTTFENRLLKESLIVAIAGRRGSGKSVLGFRLMENVHDKTKRPCFVLGVKQGMLPAWIQSIERLEDVKNGGVVLVDEGAVSFGSRNSMAKENRDLAGLLAIARHKDLTLLFITQNTGMIDKNVLNLCDVVVLKEGSLLQEKMERSVMKDLYQTANKAISQVDSSQRKAHCYVFDAEYEGLLAVPLPSFWSSKVSKNQA
;
A
#
# COMPACT_ATOMS: atom_id res chain seq x y z
N MET A 1 52.17 10.35 -90.80
CA MET A 1 52.01 9.36 -89.71
C MET A 1 52.02 10.04 -88.33
N THR A 2 51.29 11.16 -88.15
CA THR A 2 51.52 12.08 -87.01
C THR A 2 50.24 12.71 -86.42
N LYS A 3 49.06 12.15 -86.70
CA LYS A 3 47.76 12.66 -86.17
C LYS A 3 47.04 11.71 -85.22
N VAL A 4 47.51 10.47 -85.04
CA VAL A 4 46.80 9.44 -84.25
C VAL A 4 47.23 9.42 -82.76
N ILE A 5 48.38 10.02 -82.41
CA ILE A 5 48.90 9.98 -81.03
C ILE A 5 48.28 11.07 -80.13
N MET A 6 47.71 12.13 -80.69
CA MET A 6 47.19 13.26 -79.91
C MET A 6 45.78 13.06 -79.33
N ALA A 7 44.96 12.18 -79.91
CA ALA A 7 43.58 11.96 -79.49
C ALA A 7 43.43 11.08 -78.23
N ARG A 8 44.42 10.22 -77.92
CA ARG A 8 44.37 9.32 -76.76
C ARG A 8 44.76 9.97 -75.43
N ARG A 9 45.52 11.08 -75.43
CA ARG A 9 45.94 11.78 -74.19
C ARG A 9 44.82 12.60 -73.55
N LYS A 10 43.90 13.19 -74.34
CA LYS A 10 42.75 13.96 -73.80
C LYS A 10 41.72 13.07 -73.08
N SER A 11 41.58 11.81 -73.49
CA SER A 11 40.64 10.86 -72.87
C SER A 11 41.10 10.35 -71.49
N PHE A 12 42.41 10.26 -71.25
CA PHE A 12 42.97 9.78 -69.98
C PHE A 12 42.90 10.84 -68.87
N LEU A 13 43.23 12.10 -69.19
CA LEU A 13 43.13 13.24 -68.27
C LEU A 13 41.67 13.53 -67.85
N ALA A 14 40.71 13.42 -68.76
CA ALA A 14 39.29 13.59 -68.44
C ALA A 14 38.76 12.49 -67.49
N LYS A 15 39.21 11.23 -67.64
CA LYS A 15 38.83 10.12 -66.75
C LYS A 15 39.47 10.25 -65.36
N CYS A 16 40.70 10.76 -65.24
CA CYS A 16 41.31 11.07 -63.95
C CYS A 16 40.60 12.21 -63.21
N CYS A 17 40.20 13.29 -63.91
CA CYS A 17 39.47 14.39 -63.27
C CYS A 17 38.08 13.96 -62.74
N ILE A 18 37.38 13.07 -63.45
CA ILE A 18 36.09 12.51 -63.00
C ILE A 18 36.28 11.59 -61.79
N GLY A 19 37.37 10.81 -61.75
CA GLY A 19 37.72 9.95 -60.61
C GLY A 19 38.04 10.75 -59.35
N VAL A 20 38.86 11.80 -59.47
CA VAL A 20 39.24 12.67 -58.34
C VAL A 20 38.04 13.46 -57.81
N GLY A 21 37.17 13.97 -58.70
CA GLY A 21 35.93 14.65 -58.30
C GLY A 21 34.97 13.75 -57.50
N ARG A 22 34.89 12.46 -57.84
CA ARG A 22 34.09 11.47 -57.08
C ARG A 22 34.67 11.17 -55.70
N VAL A 23 36.00 11.08 -55.57
CA VAL A 23 36.65 10.82 -54.28
C VAL A 23 36.50 12.03 -53.35
N ILE A 24 36.64 13.25 -53.86
CA ILE A 24 36.42 14.48 -53.08
C ILE A 24 34.95 14.59 -52.67
N GLY A 25 34.01 14.32 -53.58
CA GLY A 25 32.58 14.32 -53.27
C GLY A 25 32.20 13.33 -52.17
N LEU A 26 32.75 12.11 -52.20
CA LEU A 26 32.55 11.12 -51.15
C LEU A 26 33.15 11.58 -49.82
N ALA A 27 34.37 12.12 -49.82
CA ALA A 27 35.02 12.62 -48.61
C ALA A 27 34.18 13.71 -47.92
N VAL A 28 33.62 14.66 -48.70
CA VAL A 28 32.72 15.71 -48.19
C VAL A 28 31.43 15.12 -47.62
N VAL A 29 30.81 14.15 -48.29
CA VAL A 29 29.57 13.52 -47.78
C VAL A 29 29.82 12.76 -46.47
N TYR A 30 30.95 12.08 -46.35
CA TYR A 30 31.28 11.33 -45.13
C TYR A 30 31.65 12.25 -43.95
N THR A 31 32.33 13.38 -44.18
CA THR A 31 32.58 14.36 -43.11
C THR A 31 31.29 15.00 -42.62
N PHE A 32 30.38 15.38 -43.53
CA PHE A 32 29.06 15.89 -43.15
C PHE A 32 28.23 14.85 -42.38
N LYS A 33 28.26 13.57 -42.79
CA LYS A 33 27.60 12.49 -42.04
C LYS A 33 28.19 12.29 -40.64
N GLY A 34 29.52 12.37 -40.51
CA GLY A 34 30.21 12.29 -39.22
C GLY A 34 29.80 13.43 -38.28
N VAL A 35 29.82 14.67 -38.79
CA VAL A 35 29.38 15.85 -38.03
C VAL A 35 27.91 15.75 -37.64
N TRP A 36 27.04 15.31 -38.55
CA TRP A 36 25.62 15.10 -38.26
C TRP A 36 25.40 14.07 -37.15
N TRP A 37 26.15 12.98 -37.14
CA TRP A 37 26.09 11.96 -36.09
C TRP A 37 26.53 12.49 -34.73
N VAL A 38 27.60 13.30 -34.69
CA VAL A 38 28.07 13.95 -33.46
C VAL A 38 27.05 14.96 -32.93
N VAL A 39 26.49 15.80 -33.80
CA VAL A 39 25.45 16.79 -33.41
C VAL A 39 24.19 16.08 -32.90
N ARG A 40 23.76 15.00 -33.57
CA ARG A 40 22.61 14.21 -33.14
C ARG A 40 22.87 13.49 -31.81
N GLY A 41 24.08 12.97 -31.60
CA GLY A 41 24.52 12.37 -30.35
C GLY A 41 24.47 13.36 -29.19
N ILE A 42 25.04 14.56 -29.36
CA ILE A 42 25.03 15.64 -28.37
C ILE A 42 23.59 16.10 -28.08
N GLY A 43 22.78 16.32 -29.11
CA GLY A 43 21.38 16.72 -28.95
C GLY A 43 20.54 15.69 -28.19
N SER A 44 20.77 14.39 -28.45
CA SER A 44 20.11 13.30 -27.72
C SER A 44 20.58 13.18 -26.26
N GLY A 45 21.86 13.45 -25.99
CA GLY A 45 22.40 13.46 -24.62
C GLY A 45 21.87 14.63 -23.79
N ILE A 46 21.75 15.82 -24.39
CA ILE A 46 21.19 17.01 -23.74
C ILE A 46 19.70 16.83 -23.44
N SER A 47 18.91 16.29 -24.39
CA SER A 47 17.48 16.05 -24.15
C SER A 47 17.22 14.93 -23.14
N ALA A 48 18.04 13.88 -23.14
CA ALA A 48 18.02 12.84 -22.12
C ALA A 48 18.42 13.38 -20.74
N GLY A 49 19.42 14.27 -20.68
CA GLY A 49 19.82 14.96 -19.45
C GLY A 49 18.71 15.86 -18.89
N PHE A 50 18.08 16.65 -19.76
CA PHE A 50 16.99 17.59 -19.40
C PHE A 50 15.72 16.86 -18.96
N SER A 51 15.36 15.75 -19.62
CA SER A 51 14.21 14.93 -19.22
C SER A 51 14.44 14.23 -17.87
N ARG A 52 15.66 13.75 -17.60
CA ARG A 52 16.02 13.18 -16.30
C ARG A 52 15.95 14.22 -15.18
N THR A 53 16.51 15.42 -15.37
CA THR A 53 16.42 16.48 -14.36
C THR A 53 14.99 16.99 -14.18
N ALA A 54 14.20 17.14 -15.25
CA ALA A 54 12.79 17.49 -15.13
C ALA A 54 11.98 16.44 -14.34
N SER A 55 12.25 15.15 -14.57
CA SER A 55 11.61 14.04 -13.83
C SER A 55 12.05 13.96 -12.36
N ALA A 56 13.31 14.27 -12.05
CA ALA A 56 13.83 14.34 -10.69
C ALA A 56 13.25 15.54 -9.92
N VAL A 57 13.10 16.69 -10.59
CA VAL A 57 12.48 17.88 -9.99
C VAL A 57 10.98 17.69 -9.78
N SER A 58 10.28 17.03 -10.71
CA SER A 58 8.85 16.76 -10.55
C SER A 58 8.56 15.75 -9.44
N SER A 59 9.35 14.69 -9.32
CA SER A 59 9.27 13.73 -8.20
C SER A 59 9.62 14.39 -6.87
N ALA A 60 10.69 15.18 -6.79
CA ALA A 60 11.02 15.93 -5.57
C ALA A 60 9.92 16.90 -5.13
N ARG A 61 9.28 17.59 -6.09
CA ARG A 61 8.11 18.45 -5.79
C ARG A 61 6.91 17.65 -5.32
N ALA A 62 6.67 16.47 -5.89
CA ALA A 62 5.59 15.57 -5.47
C ALA A 62 5.83 15.04 -4.05
N GLU A 63 7.05 14.61 -3.73
CA GLU A 63 7.45 14.19 -2.38
C GLU A 63 7.34 15.34 -1.38
N GLN A 64 7.80 16.53 -1.74
CA GLN A 64 7.68 17.72 -0.89
C GLN A 64 6.22 18.07 -0.63
N LYS A 65 5.35 17.96 -1.65
CA LYS A 65 3.91 18.16 -1.51
C LYS A 65 3.30 17.13 -0.56
N ILE A 66 3.61 15.84 -0.74
CA ILE A 66 3.15 14.78 0.17
C ILE A 66 3.60 15.06 1.60
N ARG A 67 4.88 15.36 1.81
CA ARG A 67 5.45 15.66 3.14
C ARG A 67 4.83 16.90 3.78
N SER A 68 4.41 17.88 2.98
CA SER A 68 3.70 19.06 3.48
C SER A 68 2.26 18.76 3.92
N GLU A 69 1.61 17.78 3.29
CA GLU A 69 0.23 17.37 3.59
C GLU A 69 0.13 16.36 4.74
N GLN A 70 1.22 15.65 5.04
CA GLN A 70 1.27 14.60 6.07
C GLN A 70 1.03 15.16 7.48
N PRO A 71 0.22 14.46 8.30
CA PRO A 71 0.18 14.69 9.73
C PRO A 71 1.57 14.55 10.35
N LYS A 72 2.03 15.57 11.08
CA LYS A 72 3.34 15.57 11.78
C LYS A 72 3.27 14.96 13.18
N THR A 73 2.15 14.31 13.53
CA THR A 73 1.91 13.79 14.87
C THR A 73 2.75 12.52 15.12
N PRO A 74 3.55 12.46 16.19
CA PRO A 74 4.24 11.24 16.56
C PRO A 74 3.23 10.18 17.03
N ALA A 75 3.55 8.91 16.83
CA ALA A 75 2.76 7.83 17.38
C ALA A 75 2.70 7.95 18.90
N THR A 76 1.51 7.81 19.47
CA THR A 76 1.29 7.89 20.92
C THR A 76 0.50 6.68 21.38
N TYR A 77 1.12 5.84 22.20
CA TYR A 77 0.43 4.74 22.86
C TYR A 77 -0.68 5.27 23.77
N ALA A 78 -1.85 4.64 23.69
CA ALA A 78 -2.94 4.87 24.62
C ALA A 78 -3.55 3.52 25.03
N LEU A 79 -3.48 3.23 26.34
CA LEU A 79 -4.02 2.01 26.92
C LEU A 79 -5.55 1.96 26.75
N PRO A 80 -6.12 0.89 26.16
CA PRO A 80 -7.56 0.67 26.15
C PRO A 80 -8.09 0.56 27.58
N ALA A 81 -9.21 1.22 27.87
CA ALA A 81 -9.90 1.04 29.14
C ALA A 81 -10.71 -0.26 29.10
N VAL A 82 -10.47 -1.15 30.06
CA VAL A 82 -11.21 -2.40 30.21
C VAL A 82 -12.58 -2.09 30.81
N ALA A 83 -13.63 -2.18 29.99
CA ALA A 83 -15.00 -1.90 30.44
C ALA A 83 -15.64 -3.13 31.09
N SER A 84 -15.34 -4.32 30.58
CA SER A 84 -15.68 -5.59 31.24
C SER A 84 -14.79 -6.72 30.74
N THR A 85 -14.60 -7.72 31.60
CA THR A 85 -13.86 -8.94 31.27
C THR A 85 -14.77 -10.14 31.50
N VAL A 86 -14.82 -11.03 30.52
CA VAL A 86 -15.53 -12.31 30.60
C VAL A 86 -14.54 -13.43 30.91
N LYS A 87 -13.37 -13.43 30.26
CA LYS A 87 -12.34 -14.44 30.44
C LYS A 87 -10.95 -13.85 30.26
N GLY A 88 -9.99 -14.40 31.02
CA GLY A 88 -8.57 -14.13 30.81
C GLY A 88 -8.11 -12.77 31.34
N ASP A 89 -6.98 -12.28 30.83
CA ASP A 89 -6.34 -11.05 31.27
C ASP A 89 -5.94 -10.15 30.09
N PHE A 90 -6.34 -8.89 30.18
CA PHE A 90 -6.06 -7.91 29.12
C PHE A 90 -4.56 -7.69 28.92
N THR A 91 -3.77 -7.72 29.99
CA THR A 91 -2.32 -7.50 29.91
C THR A 91 -1.63 -8.60 29.11
N THR A 92 -2.12 -9.84 29.25
CA THR A 92 -1.65 -11.00 28.48
C THR A 92 -1.98 -10.82 27.00
N PHE A 93 -3.22 -10.47 26.66
CA PHE A 93 -3.61 -10.15 25.28
C PHE A 93 -2.79 -8.99 24.69
N GLU A 94 -2.59 -7.91 25.44
CA GLU A 94 -1.79 -6.78 24.99
C GLU A 94 -0.34 -7.20 24.70
N ASN A 95 0.27 -7.96 25.59
CA ASN A 95 1.62 -8.47 25.38
C ASN A 95 1.73 -9.32 24.11
N ARG A 96 0.73 -10.16 23.83
CA ARG A 96 0.66 -10.93 22.58
C ARG A 96 0.54 -10.02 21.37
N LEU A 97 -0.37 -9.04 21.40
CA LEU A 97 -0.52 -8.07 20.31
C LEU A 97 0.77 -7.29 19.99
N LEU A 98 1.55 -6.96 21.02
CA LEU A 98 2.82 -6.24 20.86
C LEU A 98 3.94 -7.15 20.31
N LYS A 99 4.07 -8.37 20.84
CA LYS A 99 5.26 -9.22 20.62
C LYS A 99 5.09 -10.28 19.55
N GLU A 100 3.88 -10.76 19.34
CA GLU A 100 3.58 -11.85 18.40
C GLU A 100 3.13 -11.30 17.04
N SER A 101 3.13 -12.19 16.05
CA SER A 101 2.55 -11.93 14.74
C SER A 101 1.16 -12.53 14.67
N LEU A 102 0.18 -11.66 14.83
CA LEU A 102 -1.23 -12.02 14.92
C LEU A 102 -1.99 -11.61 13.66
N ILE A 103 -2.94 -12.44 13.26
CA ILE A 103 -3.98 -12.10 12.30
C ILE A 103 -5.21 -11.67 13.09
N VAL A 104 -5.49 -10.37 13.08
CA VAL A 104 -6.59 -9.74 13.81
C VAL A 104 -7.69 -9.35 12.83
N ALA A 105 -8.85 -10.00 12.92
CA ALA A 105 -10.03 -9.61 12.16
C ALA A 105 -10.85 -8.55 12.93
N ILE A 106 -11.13 -7.42 12.29
CA ILE A 106 -11.94 -6.33 12.84
C ILE A 106 -13.23 -6.22 12.04
N ALA A 107 -14.37 -6.50 12.67
CA ALA A 107 -15.66 -6.54 11.98
C ALA A 107 -16.76 -5.70 12.65
N GLY A 108 -17.84 -5.41 11.93
CA GLY A 108 -18.98 -4.61 12.39
C GLY A 108 -19.58 -3.71 11.31
N ARG A 109 -20.68 -3.02 11.63
CA ARG A 109 -21.47 -2.26 10.63
C ARG A 109 -20.74 -1.06 10.04
N ARG A 110 -21.22 -0.51 8.93
CA ARG A 110 -20.71 0.74 8.36
C ARG A 110 -20.79 1.87 9.40
N GLY A 111 -19.71 2.64 9.52
CA GLY A 111 -19.64 3.79 10.44
C GLY A 111 -19.48 3.44 11.93
N SER A 112 -19.22 2.18 12.29
CA SER A 112 -18.99 1.76 13.68
C SER A 112 -17.61 2.12 14.23
N GLY A 113 -16.68 2.59 13.38
CA GLY A 113 -15.33 2.99 13.79
C GLY A 113 -14.27 1.88 13.70
N LYS A 114 -14.42 0.93 12.76
CA LYS A 114 -13.44 -0.15 12.52
C LYS A 114 -12.06 0.37 12.11
N SER A 115 -12.00 1.27 11.14
CA SER A 115 -10.73 1.83 10.66
C SER A 115 -10.01 2.61 11.75
N VAL A 116 -10.76 3.38 12.56
CA VAL A 116 -10.25 4.06 13.77
C VAL A 116 -9.58 3.06 14.71
N LEU A 117 -10.26 1.95 15.02
CA LEU A 117 -9.73 0.90 15.87
C LEU A 117 -8.46 0.29 15.27
N GLY A 118 -8.46 -0.08 13.99
CA GLY A 118 -7.30 -0.65 13.32
C GLY A 118 -6.08 0.26 13.37
N PHE A 119 -6.26 1.55 13.09
CA PHE A 119 -5.19 2.54 13.22
C PHE A 119 -4.72 2.73 14.65
N ARG A 120 -5.61 2.64 15.64
CA ARG A 120 -5.22 2.78 17.05
C ARG A 120 -4.40 1.59 17.53
N LEU A 121 -4.81 0.37 17.17
CA LEU A 121 -4.03 -0.84 17.48
C LEU A 121 -2.65 -0.78 16.83
N MET A 122 -2.58 -0.40 15.55
CA MET A 122 -1.32 -0.18 14.84
C MET A 122 -0.43 0.86 15.52
N GLU A 123 -1.01 2.00 15.91
CA GLU A 123 -0.29 3.06 16.61
C GLU A 123 0.29 2.59 17.95
N ASN A 124 -0.50 1.87 18.75
CA ASN A 124 -0.07 1.33 20.03
C ASN A 124 1.11 0.35 19.86
N VAL A 125 1.02 -0.56 18.87
CA VAL A 125 2.10 -1.49 18.56
C VAL A 125 3.34 -0.73 18.12
N HIS A 126 3.19 0.23 17.19
CA HIS A 126 4.31 1.03 16.71
C HIS A 126 5.00 1.79 17.84
N ASP A 127 4.25 2.47 18.70
CA ASP A 127 4.85 3.29 19.74
C ASP A 127 5.64 2.45 20.75
N LYS A 128 5.13 1.28 21.14
CA LYS A 128 5.80 0.39 22.11
C LYS A 128 6.96 -0.41 21.54
N THR A 129 6.86 -0.85 20.30
CA THR A 129 7.80 -1.84 19.72
C THR A 129 8.66 -1.29 18.60
N LYS A 130 8.29 -0.13 18.06
CA LYS A 130 8.88 0.49 16.85
C LYS A 130 8.81 -0.41 15.61
N ARG A 131 7.93 -1.42 15.59
CA ARG A 131 7.65 -2.24 14.40
C ARG A 131 7.19 -1.36 13.23
N PRO A 132 7.66 -1.61 12.00
CA PRO A 132 7.29 -0.79 10.85
C PRO A 132 5.82 -0.98 10.50
N CYS A 133 5.13 0.13 10.22
CA CYS A 133 3.68 0.13 9.97
C CYS A 133 3.36 0.40 8.51
N PHE A 134 2.44 -0.40 7.97
CA PHE A 134 2.04 -0.33 6.57
C PHE A 134 0.53 -0.32 6.43
N VAL A 135 0.01 0.42 5.45
CA VAL A 135 -1.41 0.44 5.14
C VAL A 135 -1.60 0.23 3.65
N LEU A 136 -2.47 -0.72 3.29
CA LEU A 136 -2.77 -1.02 1.90
C LEU A 136 -3.82 -0.05 1.34
N GLY A 137 -3.51 0.59 0.21
CA GLY A 137 -4.50 1.35 -0.58
C GLY A 137 -4.88 2.73 -0.02
N VAL A 138 -4.11 3.31 0.91
CA VAL A 138 -4.39 4.62 1.52
C VAL A 138 -3.31 5.63 1.17
N LYS A 139 -3.68 6.77 0.57
CA LYS A 139 -2.70 7.78 0.12
C LYS A 139 -1.78 8.25 1.26
N GLN A 140 -0.48 8.21 1.00
CA GLN A 140 0.58 8.60 1.96
C GLN A 140 0.40 10.01 2.56
N GLY A 141 -0.15 10.98 1.83
CA GLY A 141 -0.37 12.34 2.33
C GLY A 141 -1.43 12.45 3.45
N MET A 142 -2.19 11.38 3.71
CA MET A 142 -3.14 11.31 4.83
C MET A 142 -2.60 10.59 6.05
N LEU A 143 -1.45 9.93 5.90
CA LEU A 143 -0.85 9.09 6.91
C LEU A 143 0.36 9.82 7.51
N PRO A 144 0.60 9.69 8.82
CA PRO A 144 1.82 10.21 9.42
C PRO A 144 3.04 9.49 8.85
N ALA A 145 4.21 10.12 8.93
CA ALA A 145 5.44 9.62 8.31
C ALA A 145 5.90 8.23 8.80
N TRP A 146 5.45 7.81 9.99
CA TRP A 146 5.75 6.49 10.55
C TRP A 146 4.86 5.36 10.01
N ILE A 147 3.82 5.69 9.24
CA ILE A 147 3.01 4.72 8.49
C ILE A 147 3.34 4.85 7.00
N GLN A 148 3.72 3.74 6.38
CA GLN A 148 3.98 3.67 4.96
C GLN A 148 2.74 3.16 4.19
N SER A 149 2.29 3.92 3.21
CA SER A 149 1.33 3.46 2.20
C SER A 149 1.99 2.44 1.30
N ILE A 150 1.30 1.34 1.04
CA ILE A 150 1.73 0.30 0.10
C ILE A 150 0.59 -0.03 -0.88
N GLU A 151 0.96 -0.54 -2.04
CA GLU A 151 0.02 -1.06 -3.04
C GLU A 151 -0.04 -2.59 -3.01
N ARG A 152 1.01 -3.25 -2.52
CA ARG A 152 1.14 -4.71 -2.50
C ARG A 152 1.83 -5.17 -1.20
N LEU A 153 1.46 -6.34 -0.69
CA LEU A 153 2.03 -6.87 0.56
C LEU A 153 3.45 -7.41 0.40
N GLU A 154 3.85 -7.76 -0.82
CA GLU A 154 5.21 -8.21 -1.11
C GLU A 154 6.25 -7.14 -0.78
N ASP A 155 5.83 -5.86 -0.80
CA ASP A 155 6.69 -4.71 -0.50
C ASP A 155 6.86 -4.47 1.02
N VAL A 156 6.13 -5.21 1.87
CA VAL A 156 6.20 -5.10 3.34
C VAL A 156 7.50 -5.72 3.87
N LYS A 157 8.15 -5.00 4.80
CA LYS A 157 9.32 -5.49 5.55
C LYS A 157 8.90 -6.51 6.61
N ASN A 158 9.76 -7.49 6.86
CA ASN A 158 9.54 -8.52 7.89
C ASN A 158 9.30 -7.90 9.27
N GLY A 159 8.49 -8.56 10.10
CA GLY A 159 8.14 -8.06 11.43
C GLY A 159 7.18 -6.87 11.43
N GLY A 160 6.64 -6.48 10.28
CA GLY A 160 5.77 -5.31 10.13
C GLY A 160 4.34 -5.51 10.62
N VAL A 161 3.66 -4.40 10.91
CA VAL A 161 2.22 -4.35 11.17
C VAL A 161 1.52 -3.81 9.93
N VAL A 162 0.57 -4.55 9.40
CA VAL A 162 -0.12 -4.20 8.15
C VAL A 162 -1.60 -4.03 8.41
N LEU A 163 -2.17 -2.89 8.02
CA LEU A 163 -3.62 -2.67 8.01
C LEU A 163 -4.17 -2.84 6.60
N VAL A 164 -5.15 -3.73 6.46
CA VAL A 164 -5.86 -4.01 5.22
C VAL A 164 -7.34 -3.74 5.46
N ASP A 165 -7.89 -2.77 4.74
CA ASP A 165 -9.33 -2.52 4.71
C ASP A 165 -9.98 -3.32 3.57
N GLU A 166 -11.28 -3.63 3.69
CA GLU A 166 -12.06 -4.40 2.71
C GLU A 166 -12.03 -3.75 1.31
N GLY A 167 -11.96 -2.42 1.28
CA GLY A 167 -11.74 -1.65 0.05
C GLY A 167 -10.40 -2.00 -0.62
N ALA A 168 -9.35 -2.24 0.14
CA ALA A 168 -8.02 -2.54 -0.39
C ALA A 168 -7.92 -3.95 -1.00
N VAL A 169 -8.62 -4.94 -0.43
CA VAL A 169 -8.74 -6.28 -1.03
C VAL A 169 -9.48 -6.22 -2.36
N SER A 170 -10.53 -5.39 -2.45
CA SER A 170 -11.27 -5.18 -3.70
C SER A 170 -10.52 -4.35 -4.75
N PHE A 171 -9.53 -3.51 -4.35
CA PHE A 171 -8.67 -2.79 -5.29
C PHE A 171 -7.66 -3.72 -6.02
N GLY A 172 -7.25 -4.84 -5.41
CA GLY A 172 -6.44 -5.89 -6.06
C GLY A 172 -7.25 -6.80 -7.03
N SER A 173 -8.57 -6.73 -6.95
CA SER A 173 -9.50 -7.69 -7.56
C SER A 173 -10.35 -7.13 -8.71
N ARG A 174 -9.89 -6.09 -9.43
CA ARG A 174 -10.50 -5.71 -10.73
C ARG A 174 -10.37 -6.79 -11.84
N ASN A 175 -10.36 -8.09 -11.47
CA ASN A 175 -10.69 -9.27 -12.29
C ASN A 175 -11.11 -10.48 -11.38
N SER A 176 -12.42 -10.77 -11.34
CA SER A 176 -13.12 -12.02 -10.92
C SER A 176 -13.27 -12.36 -9.41
N MET A 177 -14.51 -12.72 -9.00
CA MET A 177 -14.92 -13.11 -7.63
C MET A 177 -14.18 -14.32 -7.03
N ALA A 178 -13.57 -15.18 -7.85
CA ALA A 178 -12.73 -16.28 -7.35
C ALA A 178 -11.31 -15.83 -6.94
N LYS A 179 -10.93 -14.61 -7.30
CA LYS A 179 -9.61 -14.02 -7.03
C LYS A 179 -9.52 -13.43 -5.63
N GLU A 180 -10.58 -12.81 -5.10
CA GLU A 180 -10.60 -12.14 -3.79
C GLU A 180 -10.25 -13.09 -2.62
N ASN A 181 -10.79 -14.31 -2.63
CA ASN A 181 -10.48 -15.32 -1.63
C ASN A 181 -9.07 -15.91 -1.78
N ARG A 182 -8.56 -16.01 -3.01
CA ARG A 182 -7.17 -16.45 -3.28
C ARG A 182 -6.17 -15.38 -2.86
N ASP A 183 -6.51 -14.12 -3.11
CA ASP A 183 -5.70 -12.97 -2.74
C ASP A 183 -5.60 -12.93 -1.22
N LEU A 184 -6.72 -12.99 -0.48
CA LEU A 184 -6.72 -13.01 0.99
C LEU A 184 -5.95 -14.20 1.58
N ALA A 185 -6.15 -15.43 1.07
CA ALA A 185 -5.37 -16.59 1.50
C ALA A 185 -3.86 -16.41 1.23
N GLY A 186 -3.50 -15.80 0.09
CA GLY A 186 -2.13 -15.39 -0.22
C GLY A 186 -1.60 -14.35 0.76
N LEU A 187 -2.40 -13.35 1.14
CA LEU A 187 -2.04 -12.35 2.15
C LEU A 187 -1.71 -13.02 3.49
N LEU A 188 -2.51 -13.99 3.92
CA LEU A 188 -2.26 -14.72 5.17
C LEU A 188 -0.99 -15.57 5.11
N ALA A 189 -0.73 -16.22 3.97
CA ALA A 189 0.49 -16.99 3.78
C ALA A 189 1.74 -16.07 3.86
N ILE A 190 1.70 -14.92 3.16
CA ILE A 190 2.78 -13.92 3.23
C ILE A 190 2.95 -13.41 4.66
N ALA A 191 1.85 -13.13 5.37
CA ALA A 191 1.89 -12.66 6.75
C ALA A 191 2.60 -13.65 7.67
N ARG A 192 2.31 -14.95 7.56
CA ARG A 192 2.98 -15.98 8.36
C ARG A 192 4.46 -16.12 8.02
N HIS A 193 4.83 -16.09 6.72
CA HIS A 193 6.23 -16.24 6.32
C HIS A 193 7.11 -15.02 6.64
N LYS A 194 6.54 -13.82 6.65
CA LYS A 194 7.26 -12.57 6.95
C LYS A 194 7.13 -12.10 8.40
N ASP A 195 6.50 -12.91 9.25
CA ASP A 195 6.26 -12.57 10.65
C ASP A 195 5.52 -11.23 10.78
N LEU A 196 4.41 -11.09 10.06
CA LEU A 196 3.60 -9.87 10.04
C LEU A 196 2.41 -9.98 10.97
N THR A 197 2.14 -8.89 11.69
CA THR A 197 0.82 -8.70 12.31
C THR A 197 -0.11 -8.09 11.27
N LEU A 198 -1.17 -8.82 10.91
CA LEU A 198 -2.16 -8.39 9.95
C LEU A 198 -3.42 -7.92 10.65
N LEU A 199 -3.74 -6.64 10.53
CA LEU A 199 -5.00 -6.05 10.97
C LEU A 199 -5.93 -6.00 9.76
N PHE A 200 -6.93 -6.85 9.75
CA PHE A 200 -7.83 -7.02 8.62
C PHE A 200 -9.23 -6.50 8.96
N ILE A 201 -9.69 -5.46 8.26
CA ILE A 201 -11.01 -4.84 8.49
C ILE A 201 -12.01 -5.37 7.46
N THR A 202 -13.20 -5.74 7.93
CA THR A 202 -14.30 -6.16 7.07
C THR A 202 -15.65 -5.66 7.58
N GLN A 203 -16.58 -5.36 6.67
CA GLN A 203 -17.97 -5.08 6.99
C GLN A 203 -18.82 -6.34 7.05
N ASN A 204 -18.48 -7.41 6.32
CA ASN A 204 -19.27 -8.62 6.24
C ASN A 204 -18.36 -9.86 6.28
N THR A 205 -18.39 -10.58 7.40
CA THR A 205 -17.60 -11.82 7.53
C THR A 205 -18.21 -12.97 6.71
N GLY A 206 -19.48 -12.86 6.34
CA GLY A 206 -20.19 -13.71 5.38
C GLY A 206 -19.57 -13.74 3.98
N MET A 207 -18.83 -12.71 3.56
CA MET A 207 -18.14 -12.70 2.26
C MET A 207 -16.76 -13.36 2.31
N ILE A 208 -16.21 -13.54 3.51
CA ILE A 208 -14.89 -14.12 3.73
C ILE A 208 -15.01 -15.64 3.80
N ASP A 209 -14.02 -16.33 3.22
CA ASP A 209 -13.90 -17.78 3.32
C ASP A 209 -13.74 -18.22 4.78
N LYS A 210 -14.45 -19.29 5.17
CA LYS A 210 -14.41 -19.81 6.54
C LYS A 210 -12.98 -20.17 6.98
N ASN A 211 -12.15 -20.67 6.08
CA ASN A 211 -10.78 -21.02 6.40
C ASN A 211 -9.93 -19.79 6.71
N VAL A 212 -10.23 -18.65 6.09
CA VAL A 212 -9.56 -17.38 6.46
C VAL A 212 -9.94 -16.96 7.87
N LEU A 213 -11.23 -17.01 8.23
CA LEU A 213 -11.67 -16.69 9.60
C LEU A 213 -11.07 -17.65 10.63
N ASN A 214 -10.92 -18.93 10.29
CA ASN A 214 -10.27 -19.93 11.15
C ASN A 214 -8.76 -19.68 11.35
N LEU A 215 -8.12 -18.90 10.48
CA LEU A 215 -6.70 -18.53 10.59
C LEU A 215 -6.49 -17.25 11.41
N CYS A 216 -7.57 -16.54 11.77
CA CYS A 216 -7.50 -15.39 12.65
C CYS A 216 -7.19 -15.85 14.07
N ASP A 217 -6.15 -15.25 14.66
CA ASP A 217 -5.80 -15.49 16.06
C ASP A 217 -6.72 -14.67 16.99
N VAL A 218 -7.23 -13.53 16.51
CA VAL A 218 -8.08 -12.60 17.25
C VAL A 218 -9.24 -12.12 16.39
N VAL A 219 -10.43 -12.05 16.96
CA VAL A 219 -11.60 -11.39 16.37
C VAL A 219 -12.03 -10.21 17.26
N VAL A 220 -12.06 -9.01 16.69
CA VAL A 220 -12.52 -7.80 17.37
C VAL A 220 -13.78 -7.29 16.71
N LEU A 221 -14.88 -7.26 17.46
CA LEU A 221 -16.19 -6.82 16.98
C LEU A 221 -16.52 -5.41 17.46
N LYS A 222 -16.84 -4.54 16.50
CA LYS A 222 -17.57 -3.29 16.72
C LYS A 222 -19.07 -3.58 16.66
N GLU A 223 -19.88 -2.60 17.06
CA GLU A 223 -21.35 -2.69 16.96
C GLU A 223 -21.78 -3.17 15.56
N GLY A 224 -22.51 -4.29 15.51
CA GLY A 224 -23.10 -4.84 14.31
C GLY A 224 -24.47 -4.22 14.02
N SER A 225 -24.99 -4.41 12.80
CA SER A 225 -26.39 -4.09 12.52
C SER A 225 -27.28 -5.32 12.79
N LEU A 226 -28.56 -5.09 13.07
CA LEU A 226 -29.52 -6.18 13.30
C LEU A 226 -29.62 -7.13 12.10
N LEU A 227 -29.59 -6.59 10.87
CA LEU A 227 -29.64 -7.40 9.66
C LEU A 227 -28.35 -8.19 9.47
N GLN A 228 -27.20 -7.56 9.74
CA GLN A 228 -25.90 -8.23 9.69
C GLN A 228 -25.84 -9.42 10.65
N GLU A 229 -26.25 -9.23 11.91
CA GLU A 229 -26.29 -10.32 12.89
C GLU A 229 -27.15 -11.51 12.41
N LYS A 230 -28.31 -11.23 11.80
CA LYS A 230 -29.22 -12.28 11.31
C LYS A 230 -28.73 -13.00 10.05
N MET A 231 -27.95 -12.31 9.21
CA MET A 231 -27.46 -12.83 7.93
C MET A 231 -26.06 -13.47 8.04
N GLU A 232 -25.41 -13.35 9.19
CA GLU A 232 -24.11 -13.97 9.44
C GLU A 232 -24.21 -15.49 9.62
N ARG A 233 -23.09 -16.17 9.36
CA ARG A 233 -22.99 -17.62 9.54
C ARG A 233 -23.11 -17.99 11.02
N SER A 234 -23.55 -19.21 11.32
CA SER A 234 -23.88 -19.66 12.68
C SER A 234 -22.83 -19.29 13.74
N VAL A 235 -21.55 -19.57 13.50
CA VAL A 235 -20.47 -19.26 14.46
C VAL A 235 -20.29 -17.74 14.64
N MET A 236 -20.25 -16.98 13.54
CA MET A 236 -20.09 -15.51 13.61
C MET A 236 -21.31 -14.84 14.24
N LYS A 237 -22.49 -15.41 14.04
CA LYS A 237 -23.73 -14.93 14.65
C LYS A 237 -23.66 -14.94 16.17
N ASP A 238 -23.16 -16.03 16.77
CA ASP A 238 -23.02 -16.14 18.23
C ASP A 238 -22.02 -15.10 18.79
N LEU A 239 -20.92 -14.86 18.07
CA LEU A 239 -19.95 -13.81 18.41
C LEU A 239 -20.58 -12.41 18.33
N TYR A 240 -21.31 -12.12 17.25
CA TYR A 240 -22.02 -10.84 17.10
C TYR A 240 -23.08 -10.63 18.17
N GLN A 241 -23.83 -11.67 18.53
CA GLN A 241 -24.84 -11.60 19.60
C GLN A 241 -24.20 -11.26 20.94
N THR A 242 -23.10 -11.92 21.27
CA THR A 242 -22.34 -11.67 22.50
C THR A 242 -21.79 -10.25 22.52
N ALA A 243 -21.13 -9.82 21.44
CA ALA A 243 -20.56 -8.48 21.32
C ALA A 243 -21.64 -7.38 21.34
N ASN A 244 -22.72 -7.52 20.57
CA ASN A 244 -23.82 -6.55 20.53
C ASN A 244 -24.52 -6.45 21.87
N LYS A 245 -24.73 -7.58 22.57
CA LYS A 245 -25.30 -7.57 23.93
C LYS A 245 -24.43 -6.76 24.88
N ALA A 246 -23.12 -6.95 24.88
CA ALA A 246 -22.19 -6.18 25.72
C ALA A 246 -22.15 -4.69 25.32
N ILE A 247 -22.03 -4.38 24.03
CA ILE A 247 -21.96 -3.01 23.51
C ILE A 247 -23.28 -2.25 23.73
N SER A 248 -24.42 -2.92 23.69
CA SER A 248 -25.73 -2.28 23.91
C SER A 248 -25.93 -1.74 25.33
N GLN A 249 -25.19 -2.26 26.31
CA GLN A 249 -25.17 -1.74 27.68
C GLN A 249 -24.42 -0.41 27.80
N VAL A 250 -23.65 -0.03 26.77
CA VAL A 250 -22.98 1.26 26.69
C VAL A 250 -23.90 2.29 26.07
N ASP A 251 -23.86 3.51 26.60
CA ASP A 251 -24.55 4.67 26.05
C ASP A 251 -24.29 4.81 24.55
N SER A 252 -25.36 5.07 23.78
CA SER A 252 -25.34 5.13 22.32
C SER A 252 -24.28 6.10 21.76
N SER A 253 -23.99 7.19 22.47
CA SER A 253 -22.97 8.17 22.11
C SER A 253 -21.53 7.64 22.24
N GLN A 254 -21.30 6.65 23.10
CA GLN A 254 -19.98 6.09 23.42
C GLN A 254 -19.69 4.76 22.72
N ARG A 255 -20.70 4.10 22.13
CA ARG A 255 -20.54 2.79 21.46
C ARG A 255 -19.45 2.76 20.39
N LYS A 256 -19.22 3.88 19.68
CA LYS A 256 -18.14 3.99 18.68
C LYS A 256 -16.75 3.88 19.27
N ALA A 257 -16.53 4.22 20.54
CA ALA A 257 -15.27 3.99 21.23
C ALA A 257 -15.11 2.54 21.68
N HIS A 258 -16.20 1.77 21.75
CA HIS A 258 -16.18 0.43 22.33
C HIS A 258 -16.01 -0.66 21.27
N CYS A 259 -15.34 -1.74 21.65
CA CYS A 259 -15.20 -2.96 20.87
C CYS A 259 -15.15 -4.18 21.79
N TYR A 260 -15.59 -5.31 21.29
CA TYR A 260 -15.53 -6.59 21.99
C TYR A 260 -14.42 -7.44 21.39
N VAL A 261 -13.55 -8.00 22.23
CA VAL A 261 -12.41 -8.83 21.79
C VAL A 261 -12.69 -10.29 22.11
N PHE A 262 -12.43 -11.16 21.14
CA PHE A 262 -12.33 -12.60 21.28
C PHE A 262 -10.91 -13.01 20.91
N ASP A 263 -10.14 -13.43 21.90
CA ASP A 263 -8.78 -13.95 21.79
C ASP A 263 -8.64 -15.21 22.66
N ALA A 264 -7.60 -16.01 22.41
CA ALA A 264 -7.31 -17.19 23.22
C ALA A 264 -7.07 -16.85 24.71
N GLU A 265 -6.46 -15.70 25.01
CA GLU A 265 -6.05 -15.28 26.35
C GLU A 265 -6.94 -14.19 26.95
N TYR A 266 -7.88 -13.63 26.18
CA TYR A 266 -8.77 -12.56 26.63
C TYR A 266 -10.11 -12.53 25.89
N GLU A 267 -11.18 -12.38 26.65
CA GLU A 267 -12.51 -12.09 26.14
C GLU A 267 -13.13 -10.95 26.96
N GLY A 268 -13.55 -9.87 26.31
CA GLY A 268 -14.14 -8.74 27.02
C GLY A 268 -14.37 -7.49 26.20
N LEU A 269 -15.01 -6.51 26.83
CA LEU A 269 -15.34 -5.21 26.26
C LEU A 269 -14.25 -4.19 26.59
N LEU A 270 -13.75 -3.51 25.55
CA LEU A 270 -12.74 -2.47 25.66
C LEU A 270 -13.27 -1.14 25.12
N ALA A 271 -12.88 -0.04 25.77
CA ALA A 271 -13.02 1.32 25.26
C ALA A 271 -11.67 1.81 24.72
N VAL A 272 -11.66 2.17 23.44
CA VAL A 272 -10.46 2.49 22.68
C VAL A 272 -10.50 3.96 22.23
N PRO A 273 -9.48 4.78 22.59
CA PRO A 273 -9.43 6.17 22.20
C PRO A 273 -9.06 6.34 20.70
N LEU A 274 -9.38 7.50 20.13
CA LEU A 274 -9.04 7.84 18.74
C LEU A 274 -7.52 7.91 18.51
N PRO A 275 -6.96 7.41 17.40
CA PRO A 275 -5.54 7.56 17.07
C PRO A 275 -5.06 9.02 17.13
N SER A 276 -3.80 9.26 17.50
CA SER A 276 -3.29 10.64 17.71
C SER A 276 -3.37 11.53 16.47
N PHE A 277 -3.28 10.93 15.28
CA PHE A 277 -3.32 11.61 13.99
C PHE A 277 -4.72 11.62 13.35
N TRP A 278 -5.73 11.09 14.06
CA TRP A 278 -7.07 10.98 13.50
C TRP A 278 -7.68 12.37 13.25
N SER A 279 -8.17 12.58 12.03
CA SER A 279 -8.81 13.83 11.63
C SER A 279 -10.02 13.58 10.73
N SER A 280 -10.87 14.59 10.57
CA SER A 280 -12.02 14.53 9.67
C SER A 280 -11.62 14.23 8.21
N LYS A 281 -10.42 14.65 7.79
CA LYS A 281 -9.85 14.37 6.47
C LYS A 281 -9.55 12.88 6.28
N VAL A 282 -9.01 12.22 7.31
CA VAL A 282 -8.77 10.77 7.33
C VAL A 282 -10.11 10.02 7.35
N SER A 283 -11.06 10.48 8.17
CA SER A 283 -12.37 9.83 8.29
C SER A 283 -13.21 9.84 6.99
N LYS A 284 -13.17 10.92 6.18
CA LYS A 284 -14.00 11.05 4.97
C LYS A 284 -13.46 10.27 3.76
N ASN A 285 -12.15 9.97 3.72
CA ASN A 285 -11.55 9.19 2.63
C ASN A 285 -11.61 7.68 2.86
N GLN A 286 -11.97 7.24 4.07
CA GLN A 286 -12.13 5.83 4.46
C GLN A 286 -13.60 5.39 4.52
N ALA A 287 -14.55 6.29 4.22
CA ALA A 287 -16.00 6.09 4.35
C ALA A 287 -16.70 5.91 3.00
#